data_AF-A0A7Y0WLT7-F1
#
_entry.id   AF-A0A7Y0WLT7-F1
#
_cell.length_a   1.000
_cell.length_b   1.000
_cell.length_c   1.000
_cell.angle_alpha   90.00
_cell.angle_beta   90.00
_cell.angle_gamma   90.00
#
_symmetry.space_group_name_H-M   'P 1'
#
loop_
_entity.id
_entity.type
_entity.pdbx_description
1 polymer ?
#
loop_
_entity_poly.entity_id
_entity_poly.type
_entity_poly.pdbx_seq_one_letter_code
_entity_poly.pdbx_strand_id
1 'polypeptide(L)'
;MKKAFWGMALLVLAAPAFASTNEIAIPALTPIPFIVSTPGDLLFGVVKNWGSLGDEKGPMTKLASQVADQLQESKCAFNIRVSRGTNGRLKAQEGVANLACAQADGSLIVTEMPGLIWDKDGILGLKKGEVGEKGFFVITTAAHIRQ
;
A
#
# COMPACT_ATOMS: atom_id res chain seq x y z
N MET A 1 46.21 33.50 43.92
CA MET A 1 44.81 33.49 44.39
C MET A 1 43.90 33.09 43.24
N LYS A 2 42.95 32.22 43.56
CA LYS A 2 41.82 31.64 42.79
C LYS A 2 41.45 32.30 41.45
N LYS A 3 41.17 31.47 40.44
CA LYS A 3 39.91 31.47 39.67
C LYS A 3 39.78 30.15 38.90
N ALA A 4 38.93 29.28 39.44
CA ALA A 4 38.51 28.03 38.80
C ALA A 4 37.52 28.39 37.67
N PHE A 5 37.82 27.98 36.45
CA PHE A 5 36.88 28.05 35.35
C PHE A 5 36.10 26.74 35.28
N TRP A 6 34.79 26.89 35.48
CA TRP A 6 33.79 25.86 35.26
C TRP A 6 33.80 25.42 33.79
N GLY A 7 33.77 24.11 33.58
CA GLY A 7 33.54 23.51 32.28
C GLY A 7 32.82 22.19 32.46
N MET A 8 31.51 22.26 32.78
CA MET A 8 30.64 21.09 32.67
C MET A 8 30.50 20.75 31.19
N ALA A 9 31.20 19.70 30.76
CA ALA A 9 30.94 19.06 29.49
C ALA A 9 29.53 18.43 29.55
N LEU A 10 28.55 19.10 28.94
CA LEU A 10 27.27 18.49 28.60
C LEU A 10 27.52 17.47 27.49
N LEU A 11 27.78 16.23 27.90
CA LEU A 11 27.63 15.07 27.04
C LEU A 11 26.13 14.95 26.72
N VAL A 12 25.72 15.57 25.61
CA VAL A 12 24.45 15.26 24.96
C VAL A 12 24.56 13.81 24.51
N LEU A 13 24.04 12.91 25.33
CA LEU A 13 23.73 11.56 24.90
C LEU A 13 22.71 11.71 23.77
N ALA A 14 23.19 11.60 22.53
CA ALA A 14 22.32 11.31 21.40
C ALA A 14 21.62 10.01 21.76
N ALA A 15 20.36 10.12 22.20
CA ALA A 15 19.51 8.95 22.32
C ALA A 15 19.57 8.24 20.95
N PRO A 16 19.72 6.92 20.92
CA PRO A 16 19.49 6.22 19.66
C PRO A 16 18.06 6.61 19.28
N ALA A 17 17.94 7.38 18.20
CA ALA A 17 16.67 7.50 17.52
C ALA A 17 16.31 6.05 17.23
N PHE A 18 15.32 5.52 17.95
CA PHE A 18 14.71 4.26 17.59
C PHE A 18 14.31 4.47 16.12
N ALA A 19 15.06 3.85 15.22
CA ALA A 19 14.60 3.65 13.87
C ALA A 19 13.34 2.82 14.05
N SER A 20 12.20 3.51 14.09
CA SER A 20 10.92 2.91 13.83
C SER A 20 11.08 2.30 12.45
N THR A 21 11.41 1.02 12.38
CA THR A 21 11.19 0.22 11.18
C THR A 21 9.73 0.47 10.85
N ASN A 22 9.48 1.29 9.82
CA ASN A 22 8.15 1.74 9.47
C ASN A 22 7.47 0.57 8.76
N GLU A 23 7.00 -0.38 9.55
CA GLU A 23 6.30 -1.55 9.04
C GLU A 23 4.83 -1.20 8.79
N ILE A 24 4.39 -1.37 7.54
CA ILE A 24 2.98 -1.30 7.18
C ILE A 24 2.40 -2.72 7.31
N ALA A 25 1.56 -2.92 8.32
CA ALA A 25 0.81 -4.15 8.50
C ALA A 25 -0.53 -4.05 7.74
N ILE A 26 -0.78 -4.99 6.83
CA ILE A 26 -1.98 -5.06 6.01
C ILE A 26 -2.75 -6.33 6.42
N PRO A 27 -3.86 -6.20 7.17
CA PRO A 27 -4.66 -7.36 7.58
C PRO A 27 -5.32 -8.06 6.40
N ALA A 28 -5.53 -9.38 6.51
CA ALA A 28 -6.28 -10.13 5.50
C ALA A 28 -7.65 -9.50 5.22
N LEU A 29 -8.12 -9.62 3.97
CA LEU A 29 -9.38 -9.05 3.47
C LEU A 29 -9.43 -7.52 3.44
N THR A 30 -8.31 -6.82 3.65
CA THR A 30 -8.25 -5.37 3.51
C THR A 30 -8.38 -4.98 2.02
N PRO A 31 -9.38 -4.17 1.64
CA PRO A 31 -9.47 -3.60 0.30
C PRO A 31 -8.47 -2.45 0.16
N ILE A 32 -7.54 -2.56 -0.78
CA ILE A 32 -6.56 -1.52 -1.09
C ILE A 32 -7.00 -0.78 -2.36
N PRO A 33 -7.43 0.48 -2.28
CA PRO A 33 -7.88 1.24 -3.42
C PRO A 33 -6.70 1.61 -4.33
N PHE A 34 -6.88 1.40 -5.63
CA PHE A 34 -5.91 1.81 -6.65
C PHE A 34 -6.60 2.50 -7.83
N ILE A 35 -5.80 3.23 -8.61
CA ILE A 35 -6.20 3.83 -9.88
C ILE A 35 -5.25 3.35 -10.95
N VAL A 36 -5.78 2.79 -12.03
CA VAL A 36 -4.99 2.33 -13.18
C VAL A 36 -4.20 3.50 -13.75
N SER A 37 -2.89 3.35 -13.82
CA SER A 37 -1.97 4.32 -14.41
C SER A 37 -1.44 3.87 -15.77
N THR A 38 -1.35 2.56 -16.01
CA THR A 38 -0.92 2.00 -17.30
C THR A 38 -1.72 0.75 -17.64
N PRO A 39 -2.39 0.72 -18.81
CA PRO A 39 -3.17 -0.42 -19.26
C PRO A 39 -2.28 -1.51 -19.88
N GLY A 40 -2.80 -2.72 -19.99
CA GLY A 40 -2.15 -3.84 -20.68
C GLY A 40 -2.45 -5.18 -20.02
N ASP A 41 -1.81 -6.24 -20.52
CA ASP A 41 -1.81 -7.56 -19.87
C ASP A 41 -1.10 -7.52 -18.50
N LEU A 42 -0.17 -6.57 -18.37
CA LEU A 42 0.40 -6.13 -17.11
C LEU A 42 -0.21 -4.77 -16.76
N LEU A 43 -1.15 -4.77 -15.82
CA LEU A 43 -1.83 -3.58 -15.36
C LEU A 43 -1.03 -2.94 -14.23
N PHE A 44 -0.73 -1.65 -14.36
CA PHE A 44 -0.14 -0.86 -13.30
C PHE A 44 -1.20 0.03 -12.67
N GLY A 45 -1.26 0.04 -11.34
CA GLY A 45 -2.22 0.83 -10.58
C GLY A 45 -1.56 1.52 -9.40
N VAL A 46 -1.63 2.85 -9.32
CA VAL A 46 -1.12 3.57 -8.15
C VAL A 46 -2.10 3.42 -6.99
N VAL A 47 -1.58 3.16 -5.78
CA VAL A 47 -2.42 3.16 -4.59
C VAL A 47 -2.87 4.59 -4.32
N LYS A 48 -4.18 4.79 -4.16
CA LYS A 48 -4.74 6.10 -3.83
C LYS A 48 -5.97 5.92 -2.98
N ASN A 49 -6.02 6.57 -1.82
CA ASN A 49 -7.19 6.52 -0.95
C ASN A 49 -8.31 7.41 -1.50
N TRP A 50 -9.14 6.83 -2.38
CA TRP A 50 -10.24 7.54 -3.04
C TRP A 50 -11.63 7.07 -2.59
N GLY A 51 -11.73 5.98 -1.82
CA GLY A 51 -13.00 5.37 -1.43
C GLY A 51 -12.82 4.06 -0.65
N SER A 52 -13.94 3.40 -0.33
CA SER A 52 -13.96 2.15 0.45
C SER A 52 -14.90 1.12 -0.16
N LEU A 53 -14.61 -0.15 0.11
CA LEU A 53 -15.45 -1.29 -0.28
C LEU A 53 -16.19 -1.78 0.98
N GLY A 54 -17.26 -1.09 1.37
CA GLY A 54 -18.04 -1.38 2.57
C GLY A 54 -18.75 -0.15 3.15
N ASP A 55 -19.34 -0.31 4.34
CA ASP A 55 -19.98 0.80 5.05
C ASP A 55 -18.96 1.87 5.44
N GLU A 56 -19.13 3.10 4.95
CA GLU A 56 -18.16 4.20 5.10
C GLU A 56 -17.78 4.51 6.56
N LYS A 57 -18.63 4.17 7.52
CA LYS A 57 -18.44 4.45 8.95
C LYS A 57 -18.04 3.22 9.78
N GLY A 58 -17.84 2.07 9.13
CA GLY A 58 -17.45 0.84 9.81
C GLY A 58 -15.99 0.87 10.29
N PRO A 59 -15.66 0.17 11.39
CA PRO A 59 -14.27 0.08 11.89
C PRO A 59 -13.31 -0.54 10.87
N MET A 60 -13.79 -1.48 10.04
CA MET A 60 -13.00 -2.08 8.96
C MET A 60 -12.67 -1.08 7.86
N THR A 61 -13.61 -0.20 7.52
CA THR A 61 -13.40 0.87 6.54
C THR A 61 -12.34 1.86 7.00
N LYS A 62 -12.36 2.23 8.30
CA LYS A 62 -11.34 3.10 8.88
C LYS A 62 -9.94 2.47 8.79
N LEU A 63 -9.83 1.18 9.11
CA LEU A 63 -8.57 0.45 9.02
C LEU A 63 -8.06 0.37 7.59
N ALA A 64 -8.93 0.03 6.63
CA ALA A 64 -8.57 -0.01 5.22
C ALA A 64 -8.12 1.36 4.69
N SER A 65 -8.80 2.43 5.12
CA SER A 65 -8.41 3.81 4.81
C SER A 65 -7.02 4.14 5.35
N GLN A 66 -6.73 3.80 6.61
CA GLN A 66 -5.41 4.04 7.22
C GLN A 66 -4.30 3.30 6.49
N VAL A 67 -4.54 2.04 6.13
CA VAL A 67 -3.59 1.25 5.32
C VAL A 67 -3.39 1.90 3.94
N ALA A 68 -4.47 2.33 3.28
CA ALA A 68 -4.38 2.99 1.98
C ALA A 68 -3.59 4.31 2.06
N ASP A 69 -3.78 5.09 3.13
CA ASP A 69 -3.04 6.33 3.38
C ASP A 69 -1.55 6.05 3.53
N GLN A 70 -1.17 5.09 4.39
CA GLN A 70 0.24 4.70 4.57
C GLN A 70 0.89 4.23 3.28
N LEU A 71 0.20 3.37 2.52
CA LEU A 71 0.68 2.91 1.22
C LEU A 71 0.81 4.04 0.20
N GLN A 72 -0.12 4.99 0.19
CA GLN A 72 -0.07 6.16 -0.69
C GLN A 72 1.09 7.10 -0.31
N GLU A 73 1.31 7.35 0.98
CA GLU A 73 2.43 8.17 1.49
C GLU A 73 3.79 7.56 1.09
N SER A 74 3.89 6.24 1.12
CA SER A 74 5.08 5.49 0.66
C SER A 74 5.13 5.26 -0.85
N LYS A 75 4.27 5.96 -1.62
CA LYS A 75 4.21 5.92 -3.09
C LYS A 75 4.08 4.51 -3.66
N CYS A 76 3.32 3.65 -2.98
CA CYS A 76 3.15 2.28 -3.41
C CYS A 76 2.29 2.18 -4.69
N ALA A 77 2.63 1.20 -5.54
CA ALA A 77 1.89 0.89 -6.75
C ALA A 77 1.80 -0.62 -6.96
N PHE A 78 0.65 -1.05 -7.46
CA PHE A 78 0.43 -2.40 -7.92
C PHE A 78 0.96 -2.61 -9.34
N ASN A 79 1.51 -3.79 -9.53
CA ASN A 79 1.80 -4.41 -10.80
C ASN A 79 1.07 -5.76 -10.83
N ILE A 80 0.04 -5.86 -11.67
CA ILE A 80 -0.89 -6.98 -11.69
C ILE A 80 -0.91 -7.58 -13.08
N ARG A 81 -0.53 -8.85 -13.21
CA ARG A 81 -0.85 -9.60 -14.42
C ARG A 81 -2.33 -9.86 -14.44
N VAL A 82 -3.00 -9.52 -15.54
CA VAL A 82 -4.45 -9.67 -15.65
C VAL A 82 -4.82 -10.66 -16.74
N SER A 83 -5.91 -11.38 -16.51
CA SER A 83 -6.54 -12.23 -17.51
C SER A 83 -8.03 -11.91 -17.59
N ARG A 84 -8.63 -12.09 -18.77
CA ARG A 84 -10.06 -11.87 -18.96
C ARG A 84 -10.82 -13.11 -18.51
N GLY A 85 -11.67 -12.95 -17.49
CA GLY A 85 -12.55 -14.01 -17.03
C GLY A 85 -13.68 -14.31 -18.01
N THR A 86 -14.43 -15.38 -17.76
CA THR A 86 -15.60 -15.79 -18.56
C THR A 86 -16.72 -14.74 -18.60
N ASN A 87 -16.80 -13.89 -17.59
CA ASN A 87 -17.70 -12.73 -17.53
C ASN A 87 -17.17 -11.49 -18.27
N GLY A 88 -16.05 -11.63 -19.00
CA GLY A 88 -15.41 -10.56 -19.76
C GLY A 88 -14.62 -9.56 -18.93
N ARG A 89 -14.55 -9.73 -17.59
CA ARG A 89 -13.88 -8.79 -16.66
C ARG A 89 -12.42 -9.16 -16.44
N LEU A 90 -11.58 -8.16 -16.19
CA LEU A 90 -10.16 -8.38 -15.91
C LEU A 90 -9.97 -8.82 -14.46
N LYS A 91 -9.30 -9.95 -14.25
CA LYS A 91 -8.97 -10.50 -12.93
C LYS A 91 -7.46 -10.63 -12.79
N ALA A 92 -6.95 -10.57 -11.55
CA ALA A 92 -5.56 -10.92 -11.28
C ALA A 92 -5.31 -12.36 -11.73
N GLN A 93 -4.33 -12.56 -12.60
CA GLN A 93 -3.86 -13.87 -12.99
C GLN A 93 -3.29 -14.57 -11.74
N GLU A 94 -3.63 -15.85 -11.57
CA GLU A 94 -3.21 -16.65 -10.41
C GLU A 94 -3.67 -16.10 -9.04
N GLY A 95 -4.48 -15.04 -9.02
CA GLY A 95 -4.92 -14.40 -7.77
C GLY A 95 -3.78 -13.71 -7.02
N VAL A 96 -2.82 -13.12 -7.73
CA VAL A 96 -1.64 -12.47 -7.14
C VAL A 96 -1.39 -11.10 -7.78
N ALA A 97 -0.92 -10.14 -6.98
CA ALA A 97 -0.40 -8.87 -7.42
C ALA A 97 0.95 -8.57 -6.76
N ASN A 98 1.83 -7.83 -7.45
CA ASN A 98 3.04 -7.30 -6.84
C ASN A 98 2.77 -5.87 -6.37
N LEU A 99 3.02 -5.57 -5.11
CA LEU A 99 2.97 -4.22 -4.57
C LEU A 99 4.40 -3.71 -4.39
N ALA A 100 4.75 -2.69 -5.16
CA ALA A 100 6.04 -2.02 -5.08
C ALA A 100 5.89 -0.72 -4.28
N CYS A 101 6.67 -0.53 -3.22
CA CYS A 101 6.69 0.68 -2.40
C CYS A 101 8.07 1.34 -2.44
N ALA A 102 8.11 2.67 -2.43
CA ALA A 102 9.37 3.41 -2.41
C ALA A 102 9.94 3.48 -0.99
N GLN A 103 11.26 3.24 -0.88
CA GLN A 103 12.02 3.46 0.35
C GLN A 103 12.60 4.87 0.40
N ALA A 104 13.08 5.28 1.58
CA ALA A 104 13.71 6.58 1.79
C ALA A 104 14.97 6.80 0.91
N ASP A 105 15.68 5.72 0.57
CA ASP A 105 16.87 5.76 -0.31
C ASP A 105 16.52 5.74 -1.81
N GLY A 106 15.23 5.71 -2.16
CA GLY A 106 14.74 5.67 -3.53
C GLY A 106 14.68 4.26 -4.14
N SER A 107 15.11 3.22 -3.43
CA SER A 107 14.91 1.84 -3.86
C SER A 107 13.45 1.40 -3.73
N LEU A 108 13.09 0.27 -4.35
CA LEU A 108 11.74 -0.28 -4.29
C LEU A 108 11.74 -1.60 -3.51
N ILE A 109 10.80 -1.73 -2.59
CA ILE A 109 10.45 -3.02 -1.99
C ILE A 109 9.26 -3.57 -2.74
N VAL A 110 9.40 -4.80 -3.25
CA VAL A 110 8.33 -5.51 -3.94
C VAL A 110 7.83 -6.63 -3.05
N THR A 111 6.53 -6.61 -2.76
CA THR A 111 5.86 -7.65 -1.97
C THR A 111 4.82 -8.33 -2.85
N GLU A 112 4.90 -9.66 -2.94
CA GLU A 112 3.87 -10.45 -3.60
C GLU A 112 2.65 -10.57 -2.68
N MET A 113 1.48 -10.24 -3.21
CA MET A 113 0.23 -10.17 -2.45
C MET A 113 -0.84 -11.06 -3.09
N PRO A 114 -1.20 -12.19 -2.46
CA PRO A 114 -2.36 -12.98 -2.85
C PRO A 114 -3.65 -12.17 -2.66
N GLY A 115 -4.48 -12.07 -3.69
CA GLY A 115 -5.70 -11.28 -3.64
C GLY A 115 -6.50 -11.26 -4.93
N LEU A 116 -7.60 -10.51 -4.89
CA LEU A 116 -8.56 -10.40 -5.97
C LEU A 116 -8.80 -8.93 -6.32
N ILE A 117 -9.00 -8.65 -7.61
CA ILE A 117 -9.40 -7.32 -8.07
C ILE A 117 -10.92 -7.20 -7.98
N TRP A 118 -11.39 -6.07 -7.47
CA TRP A 118 -12.78 -5.65 -7.46
C TRP A 118 -12.89 -4.27 -8.10
N ASP A 119 -13.96 -3.99 -8.85
CA ASP A 119 -14.19 -2.64 -9.36
C ASP A 119 -14.71 -1.70 -8.25
N LYS A 120 -14.83 -0.42 -8.60
CA LYS A 120 -15.36 0.61 -7.69
C LYS A 120 -16.79 0.34 -7.18
N ASP A 121 -17.56 -0.51 -7.86
CA ASP A 121 -18.95 -0.81 -7.53
C ASP A 121 -19.06 -2.13 -6.73
N GLY A 122 -17.93 -2.72 -6.33
CA GLY A 122 -17.91 -3.96 -5.57
C GLY A 122 -18.18 -5.20 -6.40
N ILE A 123 -17.92 -5.17 -7.71
CA ILE A 123 -18.05 -6.33 -8.59
C ILE A 123 -16.67 -6.93 -8.85
N LEU A 124 -16.56 -8.26 -8.74
CA LEU A 124 -15.31 -8.98 -8.96
C LEU A 124 -14.75 -8.76 -10.38
N GLY A 125 -13.47 -8.36 -10.43
CA GLY A 125 -12.71 -7.99 -11.61
C GLY A 125 -13.01 -6.57 -12.11
N LEU A 126 -12.12 -5.96 -12.88
CA LEU A 126 -12.38 -4.66 -13.51
C LEU A 126 -13.20 -4.81 -14.78
N LYS A 127 -14.04 -3.82 -15.09
CA LYS A 127 -14.85 -3.82 -16.31
C LYS A 127 -13.97 -3.57 -17.53
N LYS A 128 -13.03 -2.65 -17.39
CA LYS A 128 -12.00 -2.34 -18.37
C LYS A 128 -10.64 -2.33 -17.66
N GLY A 129 -9.56 -1.99 -18.35
CA GLY A 129 -8.24 -1.82 -17.73
C GLY A 129 -7.62 -0.51 -18.16
N GLU A 130 -8.43 0.54 -18.27
CA GLU A 130 -8.05 1.81 -18.89
C GLU A 130 -7.48 2.78 -17.84
N VAL A 131 -6.63 3.73 -18.26
CA VAL A 131 -6.06 4.75 -17.37
C VAL A 131 -7.18 5.52 -16.66
N GLY A 132 -7.04 5.70 -15.35
CA GLY A 132 -8.02 6.39 -14.51
C GLY A 132 -9.12 5.47 -13.95
N GLU A 133 -9.20 4.22 -14.40
CA GLU A 133 -10.14 3.26 -13.84
C GLU A 133 -9.80 2.96 -12.38
N LYS A 134 -10.84 2.94 -11.55
CA LYS A 134 -10.74 2.77 -10.10
C LYS A 134 -11.13 1.36 -9.72
N GLY A 135 -10.36 0.76 -8.83
CA GLY A 135 -10.67 -0.54 -8.28
C GLY A 135 -10.02 -0.75 -6.92
N PHE A 136 -10.33 -1.88 -6.32
CA PHE A 136 -9.75 -2.36 -5.09
C PHE A 136 -9.00 -3.65 -5.34
N PHE A 137 -7.81 -3.78 -4.78
CA PHE A 137 -7.17 -5.08 -4.62
C PHE A 137 -7.45 -5.57 -3.21
N VAL A 138 -8.25 -6.62 -3.08
CA VAL A 138 -8.61 -7.21 -1.80
C VAL A 138 -7.64 -8.35 -1.52
N ILE A 139 -6.71 -8.12 -0.59
CA ILE A 139 -5.74 -9.14 -0.20
C ILE A 139 -6.43 -10.29 0.54
N THR A 140 -5.98 -11.52 0.33
CA THR A 140 -6.58 -12.72 0.95
C THR A 140 -5.80 -13.21 2.16
N THR A 141 -4.52 -12.82 2.27
CA THR A 141 -3.63 -13.14 3.37
C THR A 141 -3.03 -11.86 3.93
N ALA A 142 -2.79 -11.82 5.25
CA ALA A 142 -2.11 -10.68 5.85
C ALA A 142 -0.71 -10.47 5.26
N ALA A 143 -0.28 -9.23 5.14
CA ALA A 143 1.01 -8.84 4.58
C ALA A 143 1.70 -7.80 5.46
N HIS A 144 3.02 -7.80 5.43
CA HIS A 144 3.86 -6.90 6.20
C HIS A 144 4.91 -6.28 5.28
N ILE A 145 4.89 -4.96 5.11
CA ILE A 145 5.86 -4.23 4.28
C ILE A 145 6.81 -3.51 5.21
N ARG A 146 8.07 -3.93 5.23
CA ARG A 146 9.10 -3.33 6.09
C ARG A 146 9.75 -2.17 5.33
N GLN A 147 9.53 -0.93 5.74
CA GLN A 147 10.17 0.26 5.15
C GLN A 147 11.40 0.73 5.92
#